data_AF-A0A3S0DY51-F1
#
_entry.id   AF-A0A3S0DY51-F1
#
_cell.length_a   1.000
_cell.length_b   1.000
_cell.length_c   1.000
_cell.angle_alpha   90.00
_cell.angle_beta   90.00
_cell.angle_gamma   90.00
#
_symmetry.space_group_name_H-M   'P 1'
#
loop_
_entity.id
_entity.type
_entity.pdbx_description
1 polymer ?
#
loop_
_entity_poly.entity_id
_entity_poly.type
_entity_poly.pdbx_seq_one_letter_code
_entity_poly.pdbx_strand_id
1 'polypeptide(L)'
;MAQKGNQEALLGALCASQEGFITYRALRTEVPLERVFTTPAGVPVYEIPPRASASVETELAQARALFEERQVALFLPGRAFDRQGTRHGQGGGWYDR
;
A
#
# COMPACT_ATOMS: atom_id res chain seq x y z
N MET A 1 6.87 15.38 15.21
CA MET A 1 5.83 14.55 15.87
C MET A 1 4.40 14.98 15.55
N ALA A 2 4.09 16.29 15.45
CA ALA A 2 2.72 16.76 15.14
C ALA A 2 2.17 16.33 13.75
N GLN A 3 3.05 16.08 12.76
CA GLN A 3 2.63 15.78 11.38
C GLN A 3 2.12 14.33 11.20
N LYS A 4 2.64 13.38 11.98
CA LYS A 4 2.21 11.97 11.93
C LYS A 4 0.75 11.83 12.40
N GLY A 5 0.41 12.45 13.54
CA GLY A 5 -0.93 12.30 14.12
C GLY A 5 -2.06 12.83 13.23
N ASN A 6 -1.85 13.94 12.52
CA ASN A 6 -2.88 14.50 11.64
C ASN A 6 -3.05 13.67 10.35
N GLN A 7 -1.94 13.17 9.78
CA GLN A 7 -2.00 12.29 8.61
C GLN A 7 -2.62 10.93 8.95
N GLU A 8 -2.25 10.35 10.09
CA GLU A 8 -2.77 9.06 10.54
C GLU A 8 -4.27 9.11 10.80
N ALA A 9 -4.80 10.20 11.38
CA ALA A 9 -6.24 10.37 11.59
C ALA A 9 -7.02 10.44 10.26
N LEU A 10 -6.51 11.19 9.28
CA LEU A 10 -7.13 11.30 7.95
C LEU A 10 -7.10 9.96 7.20
N LEU A 11 -5.95 9.28 7.20
CA LEU A 11 -5.82 7.96 6.59
C LEU A 11 -6.70 6.93 7.30
N GLY A 12 -6.77 6.97 8.64
CA GLY A 12 -7.68 6.14 9.42
C GLY A 12 -9.14 6.33 9.04
N ALA A 13 -9.58 7.57 8.83
CA ALA A 13 -10.94 7.85 8.37
C ALA A 13 -11.21 7.35 6.95
N LEU A 14 -10.27 7.54 6.01
CA LEU A 14 -10.36 7.04 4.63
C LEU A 14 -10.36 5.50 4.57
N CYS A 15 -9.63 4.86 5.50
CA CYS A 15 -9.44 3.43 5.57
C CYS A 15 -10.42 2.72 6.53
N ALA A 16 -11.42 3.42 7.06
CA ALA A 16 -12.28 2.91 8.13
C ALA A 16 -13.22 1.77 7.69
N SER A 17 -13.56 1.70 6.40
CA SER A 17 -14.48 0.69 5.86
C SER A 17 -13.76 -0.49 5.19
N GLN A 18 -12.43 -0.48 5.16
CA GLN A 18 -11.66 -1.49 4.47
C GLN A 18 -11.40 -2.69 5.37
N GLU A 19 -11.58 -3.86 4.79
CA GLU A 19 -11.54 -5.18 5.42
C GLU A 19 -10.20 -5.89 5.20
N GLY A 20 -9.26 -5.22 4.53
CA GLY A 20 -7.93 -5.71 4.23
C GLY A 20 -7.01 -4.61 3.70
N PHE A 21 -5.70 -4.82 3.84
CA PHE A 21 -4.69 -3.88 3.39
C PHE A 21 -3.63 -4.56 2.54
N ILE A 22 -3.42 -4.05 1.34
CA ILE A 22 -2.24 -4.36 0.52
C ILE A 22 -1.23 -3.25 0.75
N THR A 23 -0.04 -3.64 1.19
CA THR A 23 1.05 -2.75 1.60
C THR A 23 2.32 -3.09 0.84
N TYR A 24 3.40 -2.39 1.13
CA TYR A 24 4.69 -2.55 0.45
C TYR A 24 5.82 -2.53 1.46
N ARG A 25 6.87 -3.31 1.17
CA ARG A 25 8.16 -3.12 1.83
C ARG A 25 8.89 -1.95 1.20
N ALA A 26 9.00 -0.85 1.95
CA ALA A 26 9.63 0.38 1.45
C ALA A 26 11.09 0.18 1.04
N LEU A 27 11.46 0.71 -0.13
CA LEU A 27 12.85 0.89 -0.52
C LEU A 27 13.49 2.06 0.23
N ARG A 28 14.83 2.19 0.14
CA ARG A 28 15.60 3.26 0.79
C ARG A 28 15.09 4.67 0.47
N THR A 29 14.53 4.89 -0.72
CA THR A 29 14.05 6.20 -1.19
C THR A 29 12.55 6.40 -0.98
N GLU A 30 11.85 5.42 -0.41
CA GLU A 30 10.41 5.43 -0.22
C GLU A 30 10.06 5.70 1.24
N VAL A 31 8.82 6.15 1.48
CA VAL A 31 8.32 6.39 2.84
C VAL A 31 7.88 5.04 3.42
N PRO A 32 8.44 4.59 4.55
CA PRO A 32 7.91 3.41 5.24
C PRO A 32 6.49 3.68 5.76
N LEU A 33 5.54 2.78 5.46
CA LEU A 33 4.12 2.96 5.76
C LEU A 33 3.86 3.19 7.26
N GLU A 34 4.58 2.48 8.12
CA GLU A 34 4.48 2.56 9.58
C GLU A 34 4.80 3.95 10.15
N ARG A 35 5.44 4.81 9.35
CA ARG A 35 5.68 6.21 9.72
C ARG A 35 4.47 7.11 9.56
N VAL A 36 3.48 6.71 8.76
CA VAL A 36 2.32 7.54 8.41
C VAL A 36 0.97 6.87 8.72
N PHE A 37 0.92 5.55 8.79
CA PHE A 37 -0.29 4.79 9.03
C PHE A 37 0.02 3.49 9.77
N THR A 38 -0.79 3.19 10.78
CA THR A 38 -0.77 1.92 11.48
C THR A 38 -1.96 1.09 11.03
N THR A 39 -1.71 -0.10 10.47
CA THR A 39 -2.78 -1.01 10.08
C THR A 39 -3.57 -1.46 11.33
N PRO A 40 -4.91 -1.37 11.33
CA PRO A 40 -5.73 -1.86 12.43
C PRO A 40 -5.44 -3.32 12.79
N ALA A 41 -5.40 -3.61 14.09
CA ALA A 41 -5.16 -4.97 14.57
C ALA A 41 -6.29 -5.92 14.15
N GLY A 42 -5.92 -7.16 13.79
CA GLY A 42 -6.87 -8.21 13.39
C GLY A 42 -7.39 -8.08 11.95
N VAL A 43 -7.01 -7.03 11.21
CA VAL A 43 -7.33 -6.90 9.78
C VAL A 43 -6.22 -7.58 8.97
N PRO A 44 -6.54 -8.42 7.97
CA PRO A 44 -5.53 -9.06 7.14
C PRO A 44 -4.69 -8.04 6.37
N VAL A 45 -3.39 -8.32 6.26
CA VAL A 45 -2.43 -7.49 5.55
C VAL A 45 -1.61 -8.37 4.60
N TYR A 46 -1.48 -7.94 3.35
CA TYR A 46 -0.55 -8.51 2.37
C TYR A 46 0.56 -7.48 2.11
N GLU A 47 1.82 -7.85 2.34
CA GLU A 47 2.98 -6.97 2.06
C GLU A 47 3.65 -7.39 0.75
N ILE A 48 3.65 -6.50 -0.24
CA ILE A 48 4.36 -6.71 -1.51
C ILE A 48 5.88 -6.59 -1.23
N PRO A 49 6.69 -7.61 -1.57
CA PRO A 49 8.12 -7.61 -1.31
C PRO A 49 8.88 -6.62 -2.22
N PRO A 50 10.07 -6.14 -1.79
CA PRO A 50 10.86 -5.20 -2.57
C PRO A 50 11.48 -5.92 -3.76
N ARG A 51 11.34 -5.33 -4.95
CA ARG A 51 11.68 -5.94 -6.25
C ARG A 51 10.84 -7.18 -6.59
N ALA A 52 9.51 -7.06 -6.61
CA ALA A 52 8.60 -7.80 -7.51
C ALA A 52 9.26 -8.93 -8.34
N SER A 53 9.74 -9.99 -7.67
CA SER A 53 10.57 -11.04 -8.28
C SER A 53 9.71 -12.20 -8.75
N ALA A 54 8.40 -12.05 -8.61
CA ALA A 54 7.37 -12.95 -9.09
C ALA A 54 6.52 -12.22 -10.13
N SER A 55 5.91 -13.00 -11.00
CA SER A 55 4.96 -12.49 -11.98
C SER A 55 3.83 -11.74 -11.24
N VAL A 56 3.35 -10.63 -11.82
CA VAL A 56 2.25 -9.82 -11.26
C VAL A 56 1.06 -10.72 -10.92
N GLU A 57 0.81 -11.71 -11.78
CA GLU A 57 -0.24 -12.70 -11.67
C GLU A 57 -0.08 -13.57 -10.41
N THR A 58 1.15 -13.89 -10.01
CA THR A 58 1.44 -14.66 -8.80
C THR A 58 1.10 -13.85 -7.54
N GLU A 59 1.55 -12.59 -7.49
CA GLU A 59 1.27 -11.69 -6.36
C GLU A 59 -0.23 -11.40 -6.25
N LEU A 60 -0.89 -11.18 -7.39
CA LEU A 60 -2.32 -10.98 -7.46
C LEU A 60 -3.10 -12.22 -7.00
N ALA A 61 -2.67 -13.43 -7.39
CA ALA A 61 -3.29 -14.67 -6.95
C ALA A 61 -3.17 -14.86 -5.43
N GLN A 62 -2.01 -14.55 -4.84
CA GLN A 62 -1.80 -14.62 -3.40
C GLN A 62 -2.65 -13.60 -2.65
N ALA A 63 -2.68 -12.34 -3.10
CA ALA A 63 -3.52 -11.31 -2.51
C ALA A 63 -5.01 -11.68 -2.60
N ARG A 64 -5.47 -12.17 -3.76
CA ARG A 64 -6.85 -12.64 -3.95
C ARG A 64 -7.20 -13.81 -3.03
N ALA A 65 -6.29 -14.76 -2.84
CA ALA A 65 -6.52 -15.88 -1.93
C ALA A 65 -6.65 -15.43 -0.47
N LEU A 66 -5.98 -14.34 -0.07
CA LEU A 66 -6.06 -13.80 1.29
C LEU A 66 -7.34 -12.99 1.54
N PHE A 67 -7.77 -12.20 0.56
CA PHE A 67 -8.86 -11.25 0.74
C PHE A 67 -10.20 -11.72 0.17
N GLU A 68 -10.22 -12.68 -0.75
CA GLU A 68 -11.41 -13.13 -1.45
C GLU A 68 -12.16 -11.93 -2.08
N GLU A 69 -13.39 -11.64 -1.62
CA GLU A 69 -14.25 -10.55 -2.08
C GLU A 69 -14.26 -9.33 -1.14
N ARG A 70 -13.35 -9.26 -0.18
CA ARG A 70 -13.27 -8.18 0.81
C ARG A 70 -12.90 -6.85 0.17
N GLN A 71 -13.39 -5.74 0.74
CA GLN A 71 -12.96 -4.41 0.34
C GLN A 71 -11.55 -4.11 0.85
N VAL A 72 -10.59 -3.96 -0.06
CA VAL A 72 -9.18 -3.74 0.31
C VAL A 72 -8.71 -2.33 -0.01
N ALA A 73 -7.85 -1.76 0.85
CA ALA A 73 -7.06 -0.58 0.52
C ALA A 73 -5.67 -0.99 0.03
N LEU A 74 -5.20 -0.37 -1.05
CA LEU A 74 -3.84 -0.51 -1.56
C LEU A 74 -3.03 0.75 -1.23
N PHE A 75 -1.94 0.57 -0.49
CA PHE A 75 -0.93 1.61 -0.31
C PHE A 75 0.12 1.49 -1.42
N LEU A 76 0.28 2.52 -2.24
CA LEU A 76 1.24 2.53 -3.34
C LEU A 76 2.48 3.37 -3.00
N PRO A 77 3.71 2.81 -3.11
CA PRO A 77 4.91 3.61 -3.01
C PRO A 77 5.14 4.43 -4.30
N GLY A 78 5.72 5.61 -4.15
CA GLY A 78 6.10 6.47 -5.27
C GLY A 78 7.17 7.46 -4.86
N ARG A 79 8.00 7.89 -5.82
CA ARG A 79 8.98 8.98 -5.59
C ARG A 79 8.29 10.35 -5.57
N ALA A 80 7.23 10.48 -6.36
CA ALA A 80 6.37 11.64 -6.41
C ALA A 80 4.99 11.24 -6.94
N PHE A 81 4.00 12.07 -6.65
CA PHE A 81 2.69 12.06 -7.28
C PHE A 81 2.43 13.46 -7.82
N ASP A 82 1.91 13.56 -9.04
CA ASP A 82 1.50 14.85 -9.59
C ASP A 82 0.13 15.29 -9.03
N ARG A 83 -0.34 16.46 -9.47
CA ARG A 83 -1.65 17.01 -9.04
C ARG A 83 -2.86 16.17 -9.46
N GLN A 84 -2.70 15.31 -10.45
CA GLN A 84 -3.75 14.42 -10.96
C GLN A 84 -3.72 13.05 -10.27
N GLY A 85 -2.74 12.81 -9.40
CA GLY A 85 -2.53 11.52 -8.76
C GLY A 85 -1.68 10.55 -9.59
N THR A 86 -1.07 11.01 -10.69
CA THR A 86 -0.15 10.18 -11.48
C THR A 86 1.06 9.80 -10.65
N ARG A 87 1.35 8.50 -10.57
CA ARG A 87 2.46 7.97 -9.78
C ARG A 87 3.77 7.97 -10.57
N HIS A 88 4.81 8.58 -10.01
CA HIS A 88 6.18 8.47 -10.52
C HIS A 88 6.94 7.37 -9.78
N GLY A 89 6.89 6.15 -10.31
CA GLY A 89 7.57 4.97 -9.76
C GLY A 89 9.06 4.84 -10.12
N GLN A 90 9.60 3.61 -9.99
CA GLN A 90 11.00 3.27 -10.30
C GLN A 90 11.25 2.94 -11.80
N GLY A 91 10.23 3.00 -12.67
CA GLY A 91 10.38 2.84 -14.12
C GLY A 91 10.17 1.44 -14.72
N GLY A 92 9.57 0.50 -13.97
CA GLY A 92 9.32 -0.89 -14.44
C GLY A 92 7.84 -1.25 -14.72
N GLY A 93 6.91 -0.31 -14.58
CA GLY A 93 5.48 -0.52 -14.85
C GLY A 93 4.84 -1.69 -14.09
N TRP A 94 5.37 -2.07 -12.92
CA TRP A 94 4.88 -3.26 -12.20
C TRP A 94 3.54 -3.00 -11.50
N TYR A 95 3.39 -1.86 -10.82
CA TYR A 95 2.13 -1.47 -10.17
C TYR A 95 1.05 -1.02 -11.16
N ASP A 96 1.45 -0.68 -12.39
CA ASP A 96 0.52 -0.25 -13.44
C ASP A 96 -0.09 -1.47 -14.17
N ARG A 97 0.57 -2.63 -14.06
CA ARG A 97 0.07 -3.93 -14.52
C ARG A 97 -0.72 -4.59 -13.40
#